data_AF-A0A7I4Z3E4-F1
#
_entry.id   AF-A0A7I4Z3E4-F1
#
_cell.length_a   1.000
_cell.length_b   1.000
_cell.length_c   1.000
_cell.angle_alpha   90.00
_cell.angle_beta   90.00
_cell.angle_gamma   90.00
#
_symmetry.space_group_name_H-M   'P 1'
#
loop_
_entity.id
_entity.type
_entity.pdbx_description
1 polymer ?
#
loop_
_entity_poly.entity_id
_entity_poly.type
_entity_poly.pdbx_seq_one_letter_code
_entity_poly.pdbx_strand_id
1 'polypeptide(L)'
;MNMYGLSVSQVMTLVKECLDCSIFRWSGRYFKQVRCLVMGQRLAPLLAIAYMSKIEKPVLDRRPVLYCRYVHDCFVVCSTQKEMDKCFELLTSQADNIRFTREKPNDRWLPFLNMQVQLERGFLRTKWYRKPTSKNILVHFRSAHPRKIKRAITANMIRTAKMVSSGVKNKKNPWNSLKRWLFNGYPLRDQHYGRPPERKPHEPRAENSEKVPFCLPFVSDCVSLDVRMAAFIVRRPACESR
;
A
#
# COMPACT_ATOMS: atom_id res chain seq x y z
N MET A 1 -24.44 16.06 -4.95
CA MET A 1 -23.09 16.48 -4.50
C MET A 1 -23.25 17.77 -3.72
N ASN A 2 -22.88 17.81 -2.44
CA ASN A 2 -22.83 19.07 -1.70
C ASN A 2 -21.50 19.76 -2.00
N MET A 3 -21.53 20.91 -2.66
CA MET A 3 -20.32 21.68 -3.00
C MET A 3 -20.00 22.78 -1.97
N TYR A 4 -20.68 22.79 -0.82
CA TYR A 4 -20.47 23.76 0.28
C TYR A 4 -20.50 25.23 -0.20
N GLY A 5 -21.37 25.54 -1.16
CA GLY A 5 -21.50 26.89 -1.74
C GLY A 5 -20.51 27.23 -2.84
N LEU A 6 -19.61 26.33 -3.23
CA LEU A 6 -18.73 26.51 -4.39
C LEU A 6 -19.42 26.06 -5.68
N SER A 7 -19.24 26.85 -6.74
CA SER A 7 -19.58 26.47 -8.11
C SER A 7 -18.53 25.52 -8.70
N VAL A 8 -18.91 24.79 -9.75
CA VAL A 8 -17.99 23.91 -10.48
C VAL A 8 -16.77 24.68 -11.01
N SER A 9 -16.96 25.91 -11.52
CA SER A 9 -15.85 26.74 -12.02
C SER A 9 -14.87 27.12 -10.91
N GLN A 10 -15.36 27.46 -9.71
CA GLN A 10 -14.51 27.74 -8.55
C GLN A 10 -13.74 26.49 -8.11
N VAL A 11 -14.39 25.32 -8.06
CA VAL A 11 -13.70 24.06 -7.75
C VAL A 11 -12.62 23.75 -8.78
N MET A 12 -12.90 23.90 -10.08
CA MET A 12 -11.93 23.68 -11.15
C MET A 12 -10.75 24.64 -11.05
N THR A 13 -10.99 25.88 -10.65
CA THR A 13 -9.95 26.88 -10.41
C THR A 13 -9.05 26.45 -9.26
N LEU A 14 -9.61 26.06 -8.12
CA LEU A 14 -8.84 25.57 -6.98
C LEU A 14 -8.03 24.31 -7.31
N VAL A 15 -8.60 23.38 -8.08
CA VAL A 15 -7.88 22.19 -8.54
C VAL A 15 -6.70 22.57 -9.43
N LYS A 16 -6.89 23.53 -10.36
CA LYS A 16 -5.82 24.02 -11.22
C LYS A 16 -4.67 24.63 -10.40
N GLU A 17 -4.99 25.53 -9.46
CA GLU A 17 -3.98 26.14 -8.58
C GLU A 17 -3.22 25.09 -7.77
N CYS A 18 -3.93 24.11 -7.21
CA CYS A 18 -3.30 22.98 -6.52
C CYS A 18 -2.31 22.22 -7.41
N LEU A 19 -2.64 22.02 -8.69
CA LEU A 19 -1.82 21.29 -9.67
C LEU A 19 -0.63 22.10 -10.17
N ASP A 20 -0.75 23.42 -10.24
CA ASP A 20 0.33 24.32 -10.61
C ASP A 20 1.40 24.44 -9.51
N CYS A 21 1.05 24.10 -8.26
CA CYS A 21 1.94 24.03 -7.10
C CYS A 21 2.82 22.77 -7.09
N SER A 22 3.61 22.59 -8.15
CA SER A 22 4.45 21.40 -8.37
C SER A 22 5.97 21.65 -8.22
N ILE A 23 6.34 22.61 -7.37
CA ILE A 23 7.73 23.02 -7.15
C ILE A 23 8.36 22.20 -6.02
N PHE A 24 9.55 21.65 -6.24
CA PHE A 24 10.34 20.94 -5.24
C PHE A 24 11.82 21.31 -5.30
N ARG A 25 12.54 21.09 -4.19
CA ARG A 25 13.98 21.38 -4.08
C ARG A 25 14.79 20.09 -4.09
N TRP A 26 15.79 20.01 -4.96
CA TRP A 26 16.74 18.91 -5.03
C TRP A 26 18.16 19.45 -5.24
N SER A 27 19.13 18.97 -4.45
CA SER A 27 20.54 19.41 -4.54
C SER A 27 20.72 20.94 -4.52
N GLY A 28 19.96 21.62 -3.65
CA GLY A 28 19.99 23.09 -3.52
C GLY A 28 19.31 23.88 -4.63
N ARG A 29 18.78 23.22 -5.68
CA ARG A 29 18.09 23.85 -6.81
C ARG A 29 16.58 23.60 -6.79
N TYR A 30 15.81 24.55 -7.29
CA TYR A 30 14.36 24.45 -7.43
C TYR A 30 14.00 23.90 -8.81
N PHE A 31 13.03 22.99 -8.82
CA PHE A 31 12.50 22.36 -10.03
C PHE A 31 10.98 22.40 -9.99
N LYS A 32 10.33 22.55 -11.15
CA LYS A 32 8.88 22.41 -11.31
C LYS A 32 8.59 21.15 -12.12
N GLN A 33 7.70 20.30 -11.62
CA GLN A 33 7.22 19.18 -12.41
C GLN A 33 6.23 19.70 -13.45
N VAL A 34 6.61 19.59 -14.73
CA VAL A 34 5.85 20.13 -15.88
C VAL A 34 4.90 19.10 -16.53
N ARG A 35 5.08 17.81 -16.23
CA ARG A 35 4.28 16.71 -16.79
C ARG A 35 3.88 15.73 -15.70
N CYS A 36 2.70 15.12 -15.89
CA CYS A 36 2.10 14.18 -14.94
C CYS A 36 1.83 14.81 -13.57
N LEU A 37 1.24 14.02 -12.67
CA LEU A 37 0.91 14.44 -11.31
C LEU A 37 2.11 14.26 -10.38
N VAL A 38 2.28 15.18 -9.42
CA VAL A 38 3.37 15.11 -8.44
C VAL A 38 3.06 14.03 -7.40
N MET A 39 4.03 13.16 -7.13
CA MET A 39 3.90 12.19 -6.05
C MET A 39 3.83 12.90 -4.70
N GLY A 40 2.85 12.52 -3.87
CA GLY A 40 2.62 13.13 -2.55
C GLY A 40 1.54 14.21 -2.55
N GLN A 41 1.09 14.68 -3.72
CA GLN A 41 -0.05 15.57 -3.80
C GLN A 41 -1.34 14.82 -3.44
N ARG A 42 -2.19 15.40 -2.58
CA ARG A 42 -3.42 14.73 -2.10
C ARG A 42 -4.46 14.48 -3.20
N LEU A 43 -4.49 15.34 -4.22
CA LEU A 43 -5.39 15.19 -5.37
C LEU A 43 -4.89 14.18 -6.41
N ALA A 44 -3.58 13.88 -6.42
CA ALA A 44 -2.97 13.07 -7.47
C ALA A 44 -3.59 11.66 -7.59
N PRO A 45 -3.86 10.91 -6.51
CA PRO A 45 -4.50 9.60 -6.63
C PRO A 45 -5.88 9.65 -7.27
N LEU A 46 -6.70 10.65 -6.91
CA LEU A 46 -8.05 10.80 -7.44
C LEU A 46 -8.02 11.15 -8.93
N LEU A 47 -7.19 12.12 -9.30
CA LEU A 47 -7.04 12.54 -10.70
C LEU A 47 -6.43 11.43 -11.56
N ALA A 48 -5.48 10.65 -11.03
CA ALA A 48 -4.95 9.48 -11.72
C ALA A 48 -6.04 8.44 -11.98
N ILE A 49 -6.93 8.18 -11.01
CA ILE A 49 -8.06 7.25 -11.21
C ILE A 49 -9.00 7.77 -12.31
N ALA A 50 -9.37 9.05 -12.28
CA ALA A 50 -10.25 9.65 -13.29
C ALA A 50 -9.63 9.63 -14.69
N TYR A 51 -8.34 9.97 -14.79
CA TYR A 51 -7.60 9.93 -16.04
C TYR A 51 -7.49 8.52 -16.61
N MET A 52 -7.16 7.53 -15.75
CA MET A 52 -7.11 6.13 -16.14
C MET A 52 -8.48 5.58 -16.55
N SER A 53 -9.57 6.08 -15.95
CA SER A 53 -10.94 5.73 -16.35
C SER A 53 -11.25 6.12 -17.79
N LYS A 54 -10.75 7.27 -18.25
CA LYS A 54 -10.85 7.67 -19.65
C LYS A 54 -10.04 6.75 -20.57
N ILE A 55 -8.81 6.40 -20.16
CA ILE A 55 -7.91 5.53 -20.95
C ILE A 55 -8.47 4.10 -21.07
N GLU A 56 -9.06 3.56 -20.02
CA GLU A 56 -9.54 2.17 -20.00
C GLU A 56 -10.88 1.98 -20.70
N LYS A 57 -11.65 3.05 -20.91
CA LYS A 57 -13.00 3.00 -21.51
C LYS A 57 -13.07 2.20 -22.82
N PRO A 58 -12.21 2.42 -23.84
CA PRO A 58 -12.27 1.65 -25.09
C PRO A 58 -11.98 0.16 -24.92
N VAL A 59 -11.23 -0.22 -23.88
CA VAL A 59 -11.00 -1.64 -23.54
C VAL A 59 -12.21 -2.22 -22.83
N LEU A 60 -12.80 -1.50 -21.89
CA LEU A 60 -14.00 -1.93 -21.18
C LEU A 60 -15.19 -2.11 -22.12
N ASP A 61 -15.33 -1.25 -23.13
CA ASP A 61 -16.38 -1.34 -24.15
C ASP A 61 -16.28 -2.63 -24.98
N ARG A 62 -15.08 -3.22 -25.09
CA ARG A 62 -14.85 -4.53 -25.73
C ARG A 62 -15.22 -5.73 -24.86
N ARG A 63 -15.54 -5.49 -23.58
CA ARG A 63 -15.97 -6.51 -22.60
C ARG A 63 -15.00 -7.69 -22.48
N PRO A 64 -13.73 -7.44 -22.07
CA PRO A 64 -12.83 -8.53 -21.72
C PRO A 64 -13.45 -9.42 -20.63
N VAL A 65 -13.08 -10.70 -20.62
CA VAL A 65 -13.55 -11.69 -19.64
C VAL A 65 -13.32 -11.20 -18.21
N LEU A 66 -12.17 -10.58 -17.96
CA LEU A 66 -11.87 -9.93 -16.69
C LEU A 66 -11.00 -8.71 -16.92
N TYR A 67 -11.33 -7.62 -16.23
CA TYR A 67 -10.47 -6.44 -16.13
C TYR A 67 -10.44 -5.97 -14.67
N CYS A 68 -9.26 -6.04 -14.06
CA CYS A 68 -9.01 -5.55 -12.71
C CYS A 68 -7.85 -4.56 -12.74
N ARG A 69 -7.96 -3.46 -12.00
CA ARG A 69 -6.88 -2.47 -11.89
C ARG A 69 -6.57 -2.14 -10.43
N TYR A 70 -5.29 -2.10 -10.09
CA TYR A 70 -4.79 -1.60 -8.83
C TYR A 70 -3.84 -0.44 -9.08
N VAL A 71 -4.38 0.79 -8.99
CA VAL A 71 -3.67 2.05 -9.27
C VAL A 71 -3.06 2.05 -10.68
N HIS A 72 -1.82 1.56 -10.81
CA HIS A 72 -1.02 1.50 -12.04
C HIS A 72 -0.92 0.09 -12.65
N ASP A 73 -1.20 -0.96 -11.89
CA ASP A 73 -1.12 -2.35 -12.36
C ASP A 73 -2.50 -2.83 -12.85
N CYS A 74 -2.58 -3.35 -14.08
CA CYS A 74 -3.80 -3.93 -14.66
C CYS A 74 -3.66 -5.45 -14.84
N PHE A 75 -4.73 -6.18 -14.54
CA PHE A 75 -4.88 -7.61 -14.81
C PHE A 75 -6.04 -7.81 -15.77
N VAL A 76 -5.74 -8.24 -16.99
CA VAL A 76 -6.72 -8.35 -18.07
C VAL A 76 -6.74 -9.80 -18.56
N VAL A 77 -7.94 -10.35 -18.73
CA VAL A 77 -8.19 -11.66 -19.33
C VAL A 77 -9.13 -11.46 -20.51
N CYS A 78 -8.74 -11.94 -21.68
CA CYS A 78 -9.55 -11.92 -22.91
C CYS A 78 -9.79 -13.35 -23.39
N SER A 79 -10.79 -13.54 -24.24
CA SER A 79 -11.15 -14.87 -24.76
C SER A 79 -10.11 -15.39 -25.76
N THR A 80 -9.45 -14.49 -26.47
CA THR A 80 -8.44 -14.83 -27.49
C THR A 80 -7.19 -13.94 -27.38
N GLN A 81 -6.06 -14.46 -27.89
CA GLN A 81 -4.82 -13.69 -27.96
C GLN A 81 -4.98 -12.46 -28.87
N LYS A 82 -5.73 -12.58 -29.98
CA LYS A 82 -6.02 -11.46 -30.91
C LYS A 82 -6.78 -10.33 -30.21
N GLU A 83 -7.77 -10.67 -29.39
CA GLU A 83 -8.50 -9.69 -28.59
C GLU A 83 -7.59 -9.02 -27.55
N MET A 84 -6.74 -9.80 -26.88
CA MET A 84 -5.76 -9.27 -25.93
C MET A 84 -4.77 -8.30 -26.59
N ASP A 85 -4.25 -8.64 -27.78
CA ASP A 85 -3.38 -7.76 -28.54
C ASP A 85 -4.10 -6.46 -28.93
N LYS A 86 -5.38 -6.55 -29.34
CA LYS A 86 -6.16 -5.35 -29.66
C LYS A 86 -6.44 -4.47 -28.44
N CYS A 87 -6.74 -5.06 -27.29
CA CYS A 87 -6.91 -4.33 -26.03
C CYS A 87 -5.60 -3.63 -25.63
N PHE A 88 -4.46 -4.29 -25.80
CA PHE A 88 -3.15 -3.69 -25.49
C PHE A 88 -2.78 -2.53 -26.42
N GLU A 89 -3.07 -2.66 -27.72
CA GLU A 89 -2.93 -1.56 -28.68
C GLU A 89 -3.78 -0.36 -28.27
N LEU A 90 -5.04 -0.58 -27.91
CA LEU A 90 -5.95 0.48 -27.50
C LEU A 90 -5.44 1.22 -26.26
N LEU A 91 -4.98 0.51 -25.23
CA LEU A 91 -4.42 1.14 -24.01
C LEU A 91 -3.22 2.02 -24.34
N THR A 92 -2.33 1.52 -25.22
CA THR A 92 -1.09 2.23 -25.57
C THR A 92 -1.34 3.42 -26.49
N SER A 93 -2.41 3.40 -27.29
CA SER A 93 -2.74 4.49 -28.22
C SER A 93 -3.52 5.65 -27.61
N GLN A 94 -4.07 5.51 -26.39
CA GLN A 94 -4.90 6.57 -25.79
C GLN A 94 -4.12 7.80 -25.32
N ALA A 95 -2.82 7.69 -25.07
CA ALA A 95 -2.05 8.77 -24.47
C ALA A 95 -0.58 8.76 -24.91
N ASP A 96 -0.12 9.86 -25.51
CA ASP A 96 1.28 10.03 -25.94
C ASP A 96 2.28 9.95 -24.79
N ASN A 97 1.85 10.35 -23.59
CA ASN A 97 2.71 10.46 -22.41
C ASN A 97 2.64 9.24 -21.47
N ILE A 98 1.79 8.24 -21.76
CA ILE A 98 1.69 7.00 -20.95
C ILE A 98 1.89 5.80 -21.86
N ARG A 99 2.96 5.05 -21.63
CA ARG A 99 3.23 3.81 -22.34
C ARG A 99 2.93 2.62 -21.45
N PHE A 100 1.99 1.79 -21.88
CA PHE A 100 1.70 0.53 -21.19
C PHE A 100 2.75 -0.53 -21.54
N THR A 101 3.11 -1.33 -20.54
CA THR A 101 3.94 -2.52 -20.71
C THR A 101 3.12 -3.76 -20.39
N ARG A 102 3.35 -4.84 -21.13
CA ARG A 102 2.62 -6.10 -20.95
C ARG A 102 3.56 -7.21 -20.53
N GLU A 103 3.28 -7.83 -19.39
CA GLU A 103 3.87 -9.10 -18.99
C GLU A 103 3.02 -10.26 -19.53
N LYS A 104 3.67 -11.31 -20.03
CA LYS A 104 3.00 -12.55 -20.46
C LYS A 104 3.20 -13.64 -19.41
N PRO A 105 2.27 -14.60 -19.26
CA PRO A 105 2.45 -15.71 -18.33
C PRO A 105 3.71 -16.52 -18.70
N ASN A 106 4.56 -16.79 -17.70
CA ASN A 106 5.70 -17.69 -17.84
C ASN A 106 5.42 -18.97 -17.04
N ASP A 107 5.61 -20.14 -17.64
CA ASP A 107 5.23 -21.44 -17.05
C ASP A 107 3.78 -21.46 -16.51
N ARG A 108 2.85 -20.82 -17.22
CA ARG A 108 1.43 -20.62 -16.82
C ARG A 108 1.21 -19.73 -15.58
N TRP A 109 2.25 -19.06 -15.08
CA TRP A 109 2.15 -18.10 -13.98
C TRP A 109 2.38 -16.67 -14.47
N LEU A 110 1.46 -15.77 -14.12
CA LEU A 110 1.60 -14.34 -14.36
C LEU A 110 1.83 -13.61 -13.03
N PRO A 111 2.92 -12.83 -12.88
CA PRO A 111 3.08 -11.92 -11.76
C PRO A 111 1.99 -10.84 -11.75
N PHE A 112 1.38 -10.60 -10.59
CA PHE A 112 0.48 -9.47 -10.36
C PHE A 112 0.59 -9.02 -8.91
N LEU A 113 0.96 -7.76 -8.66
CA LEU A 113 1.24 -7.22 -7.32
C LEU A 113 2.26 -8.10 -6.54
N ASN A 114 1.86 -8.59 -5.36
CA ASN A 114 2.63 -9.47 -4.49
C ASN A 114 2.27 -10.96 -4.68
N MET A 115 1.67 -11.34 -5.81
CA MET A 115 1.30 -12.72 -6.09
C MET A 115 1.64 -13.15 -7.51
N GLN A 116 1.71 -14.45 -7.71
CA GLN A 116 1.67 -15.08 -9.03
C GLN A 116 0.32 -15.74 -9.19
N VAL A 117 -0.28 -15.54 -10.35
CA VAL A 117 -1.62 -15.99 -10.70
C VAL A 117 -1.53 -17.01 -11.83
N GLN A 118 -2.22 -18.13 -11.67
CA GLN A 118 -2.36 -19.17 -12.66
C GLN A 118 -3.85 -19.45 -12.84
N LEU A 119 -4.31 -19.44 -14.08
CA LEU A 119 -5.67 -19.82 -14.44
C LEU A 119 -5.61 -21.25 -15.02
N GLU A 120 -6.28 -22.20 -14.37
CA GLU A 120 -6.29 -23.60 -14.79
C GLU A 120 -7.73 -24.13 -14.74
N ARG A 121 -8.29 -24.50 -15.89
CA ARG A 121 -9.66 -25.07 -16.02
C ARG A 121 -10.74 -24.23 -15.32
N GLY A 122 -10.65 -22.90 -15.40
CA GLY A 122 -11.57 -21.97 -14.74
C GLY A 122 -11.28 -21.71 -13.26
N PHE A 123 -10.32 -22.41 -12.65
CA PHE A 123 -9.90 -22.15 -11.27
C PHE A 123 -8.71 -21.20 -11.20
N LEU A 124 -8.82 -20.21 -10.31
CA LEU A 124 -7.77 -19.27 -10.00
C LEU A 124 -6.84 -19.85 -8.92
N ARG A 125 -5.59 -20.14 -9.30
CA ARG A 125 -4.53 -20.49 -8.35
C ARG A 125 -3.61 -19.30 -8.15
N THR A 126 -3.44 -18.93 -6.90
CA THR A 126 -2.53 -17.87 -6.48
C THR A 126 -1.42 -18.43 -5.60
N LYS A 127 -0.23 -17.83 -5.67
CA LYS A 127 0.85 -18.09 -4.72
C LYS A 127 1.57 -16.79 -4.40
N TRP A 128 2.07 -16.67 -3.17
CA TRP A 128 2.86 -15.52 -2.78
C TRP A 128 4.10 -15.38 -3.68
N TYR A 129 4.28 -14.20 -4.25
CA TYR A 129 5.38 -13.90 -5.15
C TYR A 129 6.06 -12.60 -4.73
N ARG A 130 7.37 -12.56 -4.92
CA ARG A 130 8.15 -11.34 -4.78
C ARG A 130 8.83 -11.05 -6.10
N LYS A 131 8.66 -9.81 -6.58
CA LYS A 131 9.36 -9.32 -7.77
C LYS A 131 10.87 -9.43 -7.54
N PRO A 132 11.67 -9.84 -8.54
CA PRO A 132 13.13 -9.95 -8.40
C PRO A 132 13.80 -8.63 -8.01
N THR A 133 13.22 -7.52 -8.44
CA THR A 133 13.63 -6.15 -8.08
C THR A 133 13.39 -5.79 -6.61
N SER A 134 12.62 -6.59 -5.87
CA SER A 134 12.39 -6.33 -4.45
C SER A 134 13.69 -6.58 -3.68
N LYS A 135 14.36 -5.49 -3.28
CA LYS A 135 15.50 -5.55 -2.34
C LYS A 135 15.10 -6.17 -1.01
N ASN A 136 13.79 -6.18 -0.72
CA ASN A 136 13.17 -6.87 0.41
C ASN A 136 13.92 -6.50 1.71
N ILE A 137 14.08 -5.18 1.84
CA ILE A 137 14.70 -4.49 2.96
C ILE A 137 13.71 -4.58 4.10
N LEU A 138 14.12 -5.26 5.15
CA LEU A 138 13.39 -5.28 6.40
C LEU A 138 14.09 -4.35 7.38
N VAL A 139 13.30 -3.77 8.27
CA VAL A 139 13.84 -3.05 9.42
C VAL A 139 14.69 -4.03 10.22
N HIS A 140 15.98 -3.70 10.43
CA HIS A 140 16.87 -4.53 11.24
C HIS A 140 16.35 -4.63 12.68
N PHE A 141 16.47 -5.78 13.33
CA PHE A 141 15.88 -5.99 14.66
C PHE A 141 16.44 -5.05 15.73
N ARG A 142 17.70 -4.62 15.59
CA ARG A 142 18.36 -3.65 16.50
C ARG A 142 18.10 -2.17 16.18
N SER A 143 17.35 -1.85 15.13
CA SER A 143 17.03 -0.46 14.79
C SER A 143 16.22 0.25 15.89
N ALA A 144 16.26 1.58 15.91
CA ALA A 144 15.45 2.43 16.80
C ALA A 144 13.97 2.49 16.35
N HIS A 145 13.33 1.33 16.29
CA HIS A 145 11.89 1.22 16.07
C HIS A 145 11.24 0.42 17.21
N PRO A 146 10.00 0.77 17.62
CA PRO A 146 9.26 0.03 18.63
C PRO A 146 9.22 -1.46 18.33
N ARG A 147 9.40 -2.30 19.35
CA ARG A 147 9.29 -3.77 19.20
C ARG A 147 7.99 -4.14 18.49
N LYS A 148 6.86 -3.54 18.89
CA LYS A 148 5.54 -3.79 18.28
C LYS A 148 5.54 -3.66 16.75
N ILE A 149 6.25 -2.67 16.20
CA ILE A 149 6.34 -2.47 14.74
C ILE A 149 7.11 -3.64 14.11
N LYS A 150 8.27 -4.01 14.67
CA LYS A 150 9.09 -5.14 14.19
C LYS A 150 8.28 -6.45 14.20
N ARG A 151 7.54 -6.72 15.30
CA ARG A 151 6.64 -7.88 15.40
C ARG A 151 5.53 -7.83 14.35
N ALA A 152 4.95 -6.65 14.10
CA ALA A 152 3.89 -6.47 13.13
C ALA A 152 4.36 -6.69 11.68
N ILE A 153 5.60 -6.30 11.34
CA ILE A 153 6.19 -6.55 10.02
C ILE A 153 6.21 -8.05 9.72
N THR A 154 6.79 -8.85 10.62
CA THR A 154 6.89 -10.31 10.43
C THR A 154 5.51 -10.97 10.42
N ALA A 155 4.63 -10.59 11.35
CA ALA A 155 3.25 -11.07 11.42
C ALA A 155 2.46 -10.80 10.13
N ASN A 156 2.52 -9.56 9.63
CA ASN A 156 1.81 -9.16 8.40
C ASN A 156 2.35 -9.88 7.17
N MET A 157 3.66 -10.11 7.10
CA MET A 157 4.25 -10.90 6.01
C MET A 157 3.74 -12.34 6.00
N ILE A 158 3.70 -13.02 7.17
CA ILE A 158 3.14 -14.37 7.28
C ILE A 158 1.67 -14.38 6.90
N ARG A 159 0.90 -13.43 7.45
CA ARG A 159 -0.54 -13.33 7.19
C ARG A 159 -0.79 -13.12 5.71
N THR A 160 -0.09 -12.19 5.08
CA THR A 160 -0.21 -11.91 3.64
C THR A 160 0.12 -13.16 2.83
N ALA A 161 1.25 -13.82 3.11
CA ALA A 161 1.64 -15.05 2.42
C ALA A 161 0.57 -16.14 2.51
N LYS A 162 -0.06 -16.30 3.67
CA LYS A 162 -1.15 -17.25 3.90
C LYS A 162 -2.44 -16.85 3.18
N MET A 163 -2.80 -15.56 3.19
CA MET A 163 -4.04 -15.06 2.55
C MET A 163 -3.96 -15.13 1.02
N VAL A 164 -2.81 -14.81 0.43
CA VAL A 164 -2.66 -14.74 -1.03
C VAL A 164 -2.31 -16.08 -1.67
N SER A 165 -2.02 -17.13 -0.89
CA SER A 165 -1.63 -18.44 -1.43
C SER A 165 -2.78 -19.44 -1.39
N SER A 166 -3.21 -19.87 -2.57
CA SER A 166 -4.14 -20.97 -2.78
C SER A 166 -3.46 -22.34 -2.56
N GLY A 167 -4.13 -23.24 -1.84
CA GLY A 167 -3.68 -24.62 -1.60
C GLY A 167 -2.68 -24.83 -0.45
N VAL A 168 -2.70 -26.02 0.16
CA VAL A 168 -1.88 -26.37 1.35
C VAL A 168 -0.38 -26.44 1.04
N LYS A 169 0.00 -26.87 -0.17
CA LYS A 169 1.42 -26.97 -0.58
C LYS A 169 2.10 -25.60 -0.73
N ASN A 170 1.40 -24.59 -1.27
CA ASN A 170 1.93 -23.23 -1.43
C ASN A 170 1.99 -22.43 -0.12
N LYS A 171 1.23 -22.83 0.90
CA LYS A 171 1.31 -22.26 2.26
C LYS A 171 2.62 -22.59 2.98
N LYS A 172 3.47 -23.48 2.43
CA LYS A 172 4.82 -23.79 2.94
C LYS A 172 5.91 -22.83 2.44
N ASN A 173 5.60 -21.83 1.61
CA ASN A 173 6.60 -20.82 1.20
C ASN A 173 6.95 -19.68 2.20
N PRO A 174 6.35 -19.49 3.40
CA PRO A 174 6.84 -18.48 4.32
C PRO A 174 8.23 -18.80 4.89
N TRP A 175 8.69 -20.06 4.80
CA TRP A 175 9.98 -20.51 5.33
C TRP A 175 11.19 -19.91 4.62
N ASN A 176 11.11 -19.58 3.31
CA ASN A 176 12.17 -18.84 2.63
C ASN A 176 12.34 -17.41 3.19
N SER A 177 11.31 -16.85 3.82
CA SER A 177 11.44 -15.57 4.55
C SER A 177 12.08 -15.73 5.93
N LEU A 178 12.06 -16.93 6.54
CA LEU A 178 12.63 -17.18 7.86
C LEU A 178 14.15 -16.98 7.88
N LYS A 179 14.87 -17.48 6.85
CA LYS A 179 16.31 -17.26 6.69
C LYS A 179 16.68 -15.77 6.69
N ARG A 180 15.80 -14.92 6.15
CA ARG A 180 16.03 -13.47 6.07
C ARG A 180 15.66 -12.72 7.35
N TRP A 181 14.66 -13.20 8.09
CA TRP A 181 14.40 -12.67 9.43
C TRP A 181 15.59 -12.93 10.35
N LEU A 182 16.15 -14.14 10.28
CA LEU A 182 17.39 -14.49 10.97
C LEU A 182 18.54 -13.55 10.60
N PHE A 183 18.76 -13.31 9.30
CA PHE A 183 19.79 -12.37 8.85
C PHE A 183 19.58 -10.93 9.36
N ASN A 184 18.33 -10.50 9.53
CA ASN A 184 18.00 -9.19 10.11
C ASN A 184 17.94 -9.19 11.65
N GLY A 185 18.41 -10.25 12.30
CA GLY A 185 18.51 -10.37 13.76
C GLY A 185 17.19 -10.65 14.49
N TYR A 186 16.13 -11.06 13.78
CA TYR A 186 14.85 -11.38 14.42
C TYR A 186 14.92 -12.72 15.16
N PRO A 187 14.47 -12.79 16.43
CA PRO A 187 14.55 -14.00 17.23
C PRO A 187 13.58 -15.09 16.74
N LEU A 188 14.05 -16.34 16.68
CA LEU A 188 13.25 -17.52 16.31
C LEU A 188 12.18 -17.88 17.36
N ARG A 189 12.41 -17.53 18.63
CA ARG A 189 11.59 -17.97 19.77
C ARG A 189 10.27 -17.21 19.91
N ASP A 190 10.10 -16.14 19.13
CA ASP A 190 8.95 -15.26 19.22
C ASP A 190 7.88 -15.65 18.17
N GLN A 191 7.81 -16.95 17.83
CA GLN A 191 6.90 -17.59 16.86
C GLN A 191 5.39 -17.34 17.10
N HIS A 192 5.03 -16.70 18.21
CA HIS A 192 3.70 -16.12 18.42
C HIS A 192 3.39 -14.90 17.54
N TYR A 193 4.27 -14.51 16.60
CA TYR A 193 3.97 -13.54 15.53
C TYR A 193 2.77 -13.93 14.65
N GLY A 194 2.27 -15.17 14.73
CA GLY A 194 1.14 -15.65 13.93
C GLY A 194 -0.24 -15.22 14.44
N ARG A 195 -0.37 -14.71 15.66
CA ARG A 195 -1.63 -14.14 16.17
C ARG A 195 -1.48 -12.62 16.25
N PRO A 196 -2.13 -11.85 15.36
CA PRO A 196 -2.47 -10.48 15.72
C PRO A 196 -3.18 -10.53 17.08
N PRO A 197 -2.96 -9.58 18.00
CA PRO A 197 -3.95 -9.40 19.05
C PRO A 197 -5.31 -9.31 18.38
N GLU A 198 -6.29 -10.08 18.86
CA GLU A 198 -7.68 -9.91 18.42
C GLU A 198 -7.96 -8.41 18.44
N ARG A 199 -8.35 -7.88 17.27
CA ARG A 199 -8.93 -6.54 17.25
C ARG A 199 -10.24 -6.69 17.99
N LYS A 200 -10.22 -6.48 19.31
CA LYS A 200 -11.43 -6.09 20.03
C LYS A 200 -12.04 -4.95 19.22
N PRO A 201 -13.36 -4.96 18.97
CA PRO A 201 -14.03 -3.81 18.38
C PRO A 201 -13.47 -2.57 19.06
N HIS A 202 -12.94 -1.65 18.26
CA HIS A 202 -12.48 -0.40 18.80
C HIS A 202 -13.75 0.27 19.31
N GLU A 203 -14.01 0.18 20.62
CA GLU A 203 -14.97 1.06 21.25
C GLU A 203 -14.59 2.47 20.78
N PRO A 204 -15.56 3.26 20.28
CA PRO A 204 -15.28 4.63 19.90
C PRO A 204 -14.66 5.29 21.12
N ARG A 205 -13.36 5.53 21.04
CA ARG A 205 -12.62 6.20 22.10
C ARG A 205 -13.21 7.60 22.08
N ALA A 206 -14.04 7.93 23.06
CA ALA A 206 -14.63 9.26 23.18
C ALA A 206 -13.55 10.29 22.84
N GLU A 207 -13.80 11.05 21.77
CA GLU A 207 -12.92 12.14 21.36
C GLU A 207 -13.00 13.18 22.47
N ASN A 208 -12.14 13.04 23.49
CA ASN A 208 -11.83 14.16 24.37
C ASN A 208 -11.07 15.15 23.50
N SER A 209 -11.80 16.13 22.97
CA SER A 209 -11.31 17.29 22.23
C SER A 209 -10.25 18.12 22.97
N GLU A 210 -10.05 17.86 24.27
CA GLU A 210 -9.08 18.54 25.13
C GLU A 210 -7.67 17.89 25.16
N LYS A 211 -7.46 16.74 24.52
CA LYS A 211 -6.15 16.05 24.59
C LYS A 211 -5.20 16.57 23.52
N VAL A 212 -4.27 17.45 23.91
CA VAL A 212 -3.14 17.83 23.06
C VAL A 212 -2.18 16.64 22.87
N PRO A 213 -1.90 16.19 21.64
CA PRO A 213 -0.96 15.11 21.39
C PRO A 213 0.47 15.59 21.63
N PHE A 214 1.19 14.91 22.53
CA PHE A 214 2.62 15.13 22.73
C PHE A 214 3.42 14.11 21.91
N CYS A 215 4.07 14.58 20.84
CA CYS A 215 4.82 13.74 19.92
C CYS A 215 6.32 13.82 20.20
N LEU A 216 6.89 12.72 20.69
CA LEU A 216 8.33 12.59 20.89
C LEU A 216 8.95 11.60 19.88
N PRO A 217 10.21 11.82 19.47
CA PRO A 217 10.94 10.83 18.70
C PRO A 217 11.08 9.54 19.53
N PHE A 218 10.95 8.39 18.86
CA PHE A 218 11.13 7.11 19.53
C PHE A 218 12.61 6.90 19.85
N VAL A 219 12.93 6.71 21.13
CA VAL A 219 14.27 6.35 21.61
C VAL A 219 14.35 4.85 21.87
N SER A 220 13.48 4.35 22.76
CA SER A 220 13.38 2.94 23.09
C SER A 220 12.00 2.62 23.69
N ASP A 221 11.67 1.33 23.77
CA ASP A 221 10.41 0.90 24.38
C ASP A 221 10.37 1.20 25.89
N CYS A 222 11.50 1.12 26.60
CA CYS A 222 11.58 1.49 28.02
C CYS A 222 11.36 2.98 28.23
N VAL A 223 12.11 3.85 27.53
CA VAL A 223 11.93 5.31 27.63
C VAL A 223 10.49 5.70 27.26
N SER A 224 9.92 5.08 26.22
CA SER A 224 8.52 5.33 25.86
C SER A 224 7.54 4.89 26.94
N LEU A 225 7.85 3.83 27.69
CA LEU A 225 7.05 3.37 28.82
C LEU A 225 7.18 4.34 29.98
N ASP A 226 8.40 4.74 30.33
CA ASP A 226 8.69 5.67 31.43
C ASP A 226 8.01 7.01 31.20
N VAL A 227 8.10 7.56 29.98
CA VAL A 227 7.40 8.80 29.59
C VAL A 227 5.88 8.64 29.73
N ARG A 228 5.32 7.51 29.29
CA ARG A 228 3.87 7.25 29.44
C ARG A 228 3.46 7.15 30.91
N MET A 229 4.28 6.51 31.74
CA MET A 229 4.03 6.38 33.18
C MET A 229 4.13 7.73 33.87
N ALA A 230 5.17 8.52 33.58
CA ALA A 230 5.32 9.88 34.10
C ALA A 230 4.14 10.78 33.70
N ALA A 231 3.74 10.76 32.42
CA ALA A 231 2.58 11.51 31.95
C ALA A 231 1.25 11.04 32.56
N PHE A 232 1.17 9.78 32.99
CA PHE A 232 0.00 9.25 33.71
C PHE A 232 -0.01 9.69 35.19
N ILE A 233 1.16 9.76 35.83
CA ILE A 233 1.32 10.27 37.20
C ILE A 233 0.93 11.75 37.26
N VAL A 234 1.39 12.58 36.32
CA VAL A 234 1.04 14.00 36.24
C VAL A 234 -0.47 14.22 35.96
N ARG A 235 -1.17 13.22 35.42
CA ARG A 235 -2.62 13.25 35.19
C ARG A 235 -3.47 12.84 36.39
N ARG A 236 -2.88 12.27 37.45
CA ARG A 236 -3.63 12.12 38.69
C ARG A 236 -3.71 13.51 39.31
N PRO A 237 -4.90 14.09 39.54
CA PRO A 237 -4.97 15.23 40.45
C PRO A 237 -4.33 14.78 41.76
N ALA A 238 -3.52 15.65 42.35
CA ALA A 238 -3.09 15.49 43.73
C ALA A 238 -4.36 15.44 44.60
N CYS A 239 -4.91 14.24 44.81
CA CYS A 239 -5.72 13.96 45.98
C CYS A 239 -4.75 13.87 47.14
N GLU A 240 -4.39 15.02 47.69
CA GLU A 240 -3.91 15.14 49.05
C GLU A 240 -4.77 16.16 49.80
N SER A 241 -4.95 15.86 51.08
CA SER A 241 -5.48 16.67 52.18
C SER A 241 -7.02 16.75 52.36
N ARG A 242 -7.56 15.74 53.06
CA ARG A 242 -8.23 15.95 54.35
C ARG A 242 -8.03 14.75 55.26
#